data_AF-A0A0K0DWU6-F1
#
_entry.id   AF-A0A0K0DWU6-F1
#
_cell.length_a   1.000
_cell.length_b   1.000
_cell.length_c   1.000
_cell.angle_alpha   90.00
_cell.angle_beta   90.00
_cell.angle_gamma   90.00
#
_symmetry.space_group_name_H-M   'P 1'
#
loop_
_entity.id
_entity.type
_entity.pdbx_description
1 polymer ?
#
loop_
_entity_poly.entity_id
_entity_poly.type
_entity_poly.pdbx_seq_one_letter_code
_entity_poly.pdbx_strand_id
1 'polypeptide(L)'
;MSQDFFVEVICDIKDRLEIVESMEDYSKRCEFIEDIQYLMKVLKIAPSNEYPEIEEVEKQVNNLKNSNNFILNNDNIPSCSNSTYDDSDYVAENFNDIQNEYKAVKIAKEDGNYNEYISGIKTVTTKILNLYHATPNDHYLNSIIFDSYLEVKRELDEVNIASENEEKGKKERNKNLINIIDKECRNSSLSSDSTSWSEVVSKKKQTFDINDVKVTSIADKIRDNIPNDPRIPGSIPKKELHSNATYLGIRIIKEKSSGHGFESIFGKYIRLHKKDNSYKPVKSITVKDPYLSEDVQVKNILDFFKYCWRNINTLEKFEIITEAPKSQKNIVKLKKQYGKSKTDNQIVNMLNNQETKIRCFMSEIENHCKSSGVDFSATYEKNIHERYVYFDNGIFCTLERGFDFYYNNYNNSSNRDEWNCKATYVAYYRI
;
A
#
# COMPACT_ATOMS: atom_id res chain seq x y z
N MET A 1 4.50 9.79 -13.23
CA MET A 1 4.64 9.90 -11.76
C MET A 1 3.49 10.78 -11.28
N SER A 2 3.02 10.60 -10.04
CA SER A 2 2.04 11.55 -9.49
C SER A 2 2.72 12.90 -9.27
N GLN A 3 1.94 13.99 -9.33
CA GLN A 3 2.46 15.31 -8.99
C GLN A 3 3.05 15.32 -7.56
N ASP A 4 2.45 14.54 -6.66
CA ASP A 4 2.90 14.36 -5.28
C ASP A 4 4.36 13.86 -5.16
N PHE A 5 4.83 13.02 -6.10
CA PHE A 5 6.20 12.49 -6.05
C PHE A 5 7.24 13.59 -6.24
N PHE A 6 7.06 14.46 -7.23
CA PHE A 6 8.02 15.54 -7.47
C PHE A 6 8.01 16.57 -6.32
N VAL A 7 6.83 16.83 -5.74
CA VAL A 7 6.72 17.68 -4.55
C VAL A 7 7.49 17.06 -3.36
N GLU A 8 7.37 15.75 -3.14
CA GLU A 8 8.10 15.04 -2.08
C GLU A 8 9.62 15.10 -2.31
N VAL A 9 10.09 14.86 -3.54
CA VAL A 9 11.52 15.00 -3.88
C VAL A 9 12.02 16.44 -3.68
N ILE A 10 11.22 17.45 -4.04
CA ILE A 10 11.58 18.87 -3.81
C ILE A 10 11.69 19.17 -2.31
N CYS A 11 10.75 18.67 -1.50
CA CYS A 11 10.80 18.81 -0.03
C CYS A 11 12.05 18.13 0.54
N ASP A 12 12.34 16.90 0.13
CA ASP A 12 13.54 16.16 0.59
C ASP A 12 14.84 16.90 0.27
N ILE A 13 14.96 17.51 -0.91
CA ILE A 13 16.14 18.31 -1.25
C ILE A 13 16.22 19.55 -0.37
N LYS A 14 15.11 20.26 -0.14
CA LYS A 14 15.08 21.47 0.70
C LYS A 14 15.50 21.15 2.15
N ASP A 15 14.95 20.08 2.73
CA ASP A 15 15.30 19.64 4.08
C ASP A 15 16.79 19.26 4.17
N ARG A 16 17.31 18.55 3.17
CA ARG A 16 18.74 18.20 3.11
C ARG A 16 19.64 19.42 2.92
N LEU A 17 19.23 20.41 2.13
CA LEU A 17 19.98 21.66 1.98
C LEU A 17 20.10 22.40 3.32
N GLU A 18 19.01 22.50 4.09
CA GLU A 18 19.01 23.11 5.42
C GLU A 18 19.94 22.37 6.39
N ILE A 19 19.91 21.02 6.37
CA ILE A 19 20.82 20.19 7.17
C ILE A 19 22.27 20.45 6.77
N VAL A 20 22.59 20.47 5.47
CA VAL A 20 23.96 20.70 4.99
C VAL A 20 24.47 22.09 5.36
N GLU A 21 23.62 23.11 5.32
CA GLU A 21 24.01 24.48 5.72
C GLU A 21 24.46 24.56 7.18
N SER A 22 23.82 23.81 8.07
CA SER A 22 24.14 23.76 9.51
C SER A 22 25.27 22.81 9.89
N MET A 23 25.70 21.93 8.98
CA MET A 23 26.65 20.87 9.29
C MET A 23 28.11 21.37 9.28
N GLU A 24 28.86 21.06 10.35
CA GLU A 24 30.29 21.44 10.46
C GLU A 24 31.24 20.39 9.84
N ASP A 25 30.85 19.11 9.88
CA ASP A 25 31.66 17.99 9.37
C ASP A 25 31.69 17.99 7.83
N TYR A 26 32.86 18.29 7.26
CA TYR A 26 33.05 18.36 5.81
C TYR A 26 32.76 17.04 5.09
N SER A 27 33.13 15.89 5.68
CA SER A 27 32.95 14.58 5.04
C SER A 27 31.47 14.27 4.91
N LYS A 28 30.70 14.48 5.98
CA LYS A 28 29.25 14.28 5.96
C LYS A 28 28.56 15.29 5.04
N ARG A 29 29.04 16.55 4.98
CA ARG A 29 28.54 17.54 4.02
C ARG A 29 28.72 17.05 2.58
N CYS A 30 29.85 16.44 2.22
CA CYS A 30 30.07 15.86 0.90
C CYS A 30 29.02 14.80 0.57
N GLU A 31 28.79 13.84 1.47
CA GLU A 31 27.81 12.76 1.28
C GLU A 31 26.40 13.31 1.03
N PHE A 32 25.96 14.28 1.84
CA PHE A 32 24.66 14.92 1.62
C PHE A 32 24.59 15.70 0.30
N ILE A 33 25.69 16.32 -0.13
CA ILE A 33 25.73 17.04 -1.42
C ILE A 33 25.67 16.07 -2.59
N GLU A 34 26.28 14.89 -2.48
CA GLU A 34 26.15 13.82 -3.48
C GLU A 34 24.70 13.33 -3.57
N ASP A 35 24.05 13.09 -2.42
CA ASP A 35 22.63 12.75 -2.36
C ASP A 35 21.73 13.82 -2.97
N ILE A 36 21.98 15.10 -2.67
CA ILE A 36 21.24 16.23 -3.26
C ILE A 36 21.43 16.27 -4.78
N GLN A 37 22.66 16.09 -5.27
CA GLN A 37 22.93 16.04 -6.72
C GLN A 37 22.22 14.89 -7.40
N TYR A 38 22.13 13.76 -6.71
CA TYR A 38 21.39 12.61 -7.16
C TYR A 38 19.89 12.92 -7.27
N LEU A 39 19.27 13.48 -6.23
CA LEU A 39 17.86 13.90 -6.27
C LEU A 39 17.59 14.97 -7.35
N MET A 40 18.56 15.87 -7.59
CA MET A 40 18.50 16.83 -8.70
C MET A 40 18.47 16.15 -10.07
N LYS A 41 19.15 15.01 -10.26
CA LYS A 41 19.04 14.24 -11.52
C LYS A 41 17.65 13.65 -11.70
N VAL A 42 16.99 13.23 -10.61
CA VAL A 42 15.60 12.74 -10.63
C VAL A 42 14.65 13.87 -11.04
N LEU A 43 14.83 15.08 -10.49
CA LEU A 43 14.01 16.25 -10.84
C LEU A 43 14.15 16.70 -12.30
N LYS A 44 15.28 16.43 -12.97
CA LYS A 44 15.45 16.74 -14.41
C LYS A 44 14.50 15.98 -15.34
N ILE A 45 13.85 14.93 -14.84
CA ILE A 45 12.85 14.17 -15.58
C ILE A 45 11.48 14.86 -15.50
N ALA A 46 11.27 15.76 -14.53
CA ALA A 46 10.02 16.48 -14.36
C ALA A 46 9.80 17.52 -15.48
N PRO A 47 8.54 17.75 -15.90
CA PRO A 47 8.21 18.86 -16.79
C PRO A 47 8.48 20.18 -16.06
N SER A 48 9.50 20.93 -16.50
CA SER A 48 9.94 22.17 -15.85
C SER A 48 8.87 23.25 -15.75
N ASN A 49 7.89 23.24 -16.65
CA ASN A 49 6.77 24.16 -16.66
C ASN A 49 5.72 23.89 -15.57
N GLU A 50 5.71 22.70 -14.96
CA GLU A 50 4.76 22.35 -13.90
C GLU A 50 5.28 22.63 -12.49
N TYR A 51 6.60 22.72 -12.30
CA TYR A 51 7.24 22.85 -10.98
C TYR A 51 8.30 23.96 -11.01
N PRO A 52 7.90 25.24 -10.95
CA PRO A 52 8.84 26.36 -10.92
C PRO A 52 9.81 26.31 -9.73
N GLU A 53 9.47 25.57 -8.66
CA GLU A 53 10.34 25.32 -7.51
C GLU A 53 11.61 24.54 -7.88
N ILE A 54 11.63 23.79 -8.99
CA ILE A 54 12.83 23.08 -9.45
C ILE A 54 13.95 24.06 -9.77
N GLU A 55 13.65 25.19 -10.43
CA GLU A 55 14.65 26.23 -10.73
C GLU A 55 15.17 26.89 -9.44
N GLU A 56 14.29 27.08 -8.45
CA GLU A 56 14.66 27.62 -7.13
C GLU A 56 15.65 26.67 -6.43
N VAL A 57 15.31 25.38 -6.36
CA VAL A 57 16.16 24.35 -5.74
C VAL A 57 17.47 24.23 -6.50
N GLU A 58 17.46 24.20 -7.84
CA GLU A 58 18.69 24.15 -8.65
C GLU A 58 19.62 25.33 -8.34
N LYS A 59 19.06 26.53 -8.18
CA LYS A 59 19.82 27.72 -7.78
C LYS A 59 20.40 27.58 -6.38
N GLN A 60 19.65 27.05 -5.41
CA GLN A 60 20.13 26.80 -4.05
C GLN A 60 21.29 25.79 -4.04
N VAL A 61 21.14 24.67 -4.75
CA VAL A 61 22.19 23.65 -4.88
C VAL A 61 23.45 24.23 -5.53
N ASN A 62 23.31 25.03 -6.58
CA ASN A 62 24.45 25.67 -7.25
C ASN A 62 25.13 26.72 -6.35
N ASN A 63 24.35 27.51 -5.59
CA ASN A 63 24.91 28.44 -4.61
C ASN A 63 25.71 27.71 -3.53
N LEU A 64 25.19 26.59 -3.02
CA LEU A 64 25.86 25.76 -2.02
C LEU A 64 27.17 25.14 -2.54
N LYS A 65 27.19 24.73 -3.82
CA LYS A 65 28.41 24.25 -4.48
C LYS A 65 29.47 25.36 -4.60
N ASN A 66 29.04 26.56 -4.99
CA ASN A 66 29.91 27.70 -5.21
C ASN A 66 30.47 28.28 -3.90
N SER A 67 29.66 28.35 -2.84
CA SER A 67 30.08 28.92 -1.55
C SER A 67 31.16 28.10 -0.86
N ASN A 68 31.20 26.80 -1.12
CA ASN A 68 32.06 25.87 -0.40
C ASN A 68 33.28 25.39 -1.20
N ASN A 69 33.51 25.91 -2.42
CA ASN A 69 34.57 25.44 -3.32
C ASN A 69 34.63 23.89 -3.41
N PHE A 70 33.47 23.23 -3.52
CA PHE A 70 33.44 21.79 -3.75
C PHE A 70 33.96 21.48 -5.16
N ILE A 71 35.28 21.35 -5.28
CA ILE A 71 35.90 20.72 -6.43
C ILE A 71 35.70 19.21 -6.25
N LEU A 72 34.52 18.73 -6.61
CA LEU A 72 34.26 17.31 -6.80
C LEU A 72 35.09 16.87 -8.01
N ASN A 73 36.35 16.50 -7.75
CA ASN A 73 37.12 15.71 -8.71
C ASN A 73 36.47 14.33 -8.74
N ASN A 74 35.79 14.03 -9.85
CA ASN A 74 34.96 12.84 -10.06
C ASN A 74 35.66 11.47 -9.91
N ASP A 75 36.92 11.40 -9.48
CA ASP A 75 37.73 10.19 -9.67
C ASP A 75 38.25 9.51 -8.39
N ASN A 76 37.89 9.93 -7.17
CA ASN A 76 38.34 9.20 -5.97
C ASN A 76 37.27 9.16 -4.86
N ILE A 77 36.37 8.18 -4.92
CA ILE A 77 35.42 7.85 -3.85
C ILE A 77 36.13 6.91 -2.85
N PRO A 78 36.34 7.28 -1.58
CA PRO A 78 36.89 6.39 -0.56
C PRO A 78 35.81 5.40 -0.09
N SER A 79 36.10 4.11 -0.15
CA SER A 79 35.20 3.05 0.32
C SER A 79 35.13 3.03 1.86
N CYS A 80 33.97 3.36 2.42
CA CYS A 80 33.67 3.20 3.85
C CYS A 80 33.43 1.72 4.20
N SER A 81 33.91 1.32 5.38
CA SER A 81 34.07 -0.08 5.79
C SER A 81 32.84 -0.70 6.46
N ASN A 82 32.39 -1.80 5.84
CA ASN A 82 31.58 -2.95 6.27
C ASN A 82 31.16 -3.05 7.75
N SER A 83 29.86 -2.98 8.01
CA SER A 83 29.22 -3.55 9.19
C SER A 83 28.65 -4.95 8.88
N THR A 84 28.76 -5.88 9.82
CA THR A 84 28.71 -7.35 9.61
C THR A 84 27.31 -7.97 9.70
N TYR A 85 26.31 -7.39 9.04
CA TYR A 85 25.14 -8.17 8.63
C TYR A 85 25.13 -8.19 7.11
N ASP A 86 25.38 -9.37 6.56
CA ASP A 86 25.58 -9.61 5.13
C ASP A 86 24.23 -9.59 4.39
N ASP A 87 23.56 -8.44 4.41
CA ASP A 87 22.38 -8.18 3.58
C ASP A 87 22.74 -8.27 2.07
N SER A 88 24.02 -8.47 1.73
CA SER A 88 24.48 -8.59 0.35
C SER A 88 23.90 -9.79 -0.38
N ASP A 89 23.74 -10.94 0.29
CA ASP A 89 23.13 -12.13 -0.30
C ASP A 89 21.67 -11.86 -0.68
N TYR A 90 20.92 -11.18 0.19
CA TYR A 90 19.51 -10.84 -0.06
C TYR A 90 19.37 -9.87 -1.23
N VAL A 91 20.13 -8.76 -1.21
CA VAL A 91 20.07 -7.76 -2.29
C VAL A 91 20.48 -8.38 -3.62
N ALA A 92 21.55 -9.18 -3.63
CA ALA A 92 22.05 -9.85 -4.84
C ALA A 92 21.05 -10.88 -5.39
N GLU A 93 20.45 -11.72 -4.53
CA GLU A 93 19.48 -12.73 -4.94
C GLU A 93 18.22 -12.07 -5.53
N ASN A 94 17.64 -11.09 -4.84
CA ASN A 94 16.47 -10.37 -5.33
C ASN A 94 16.76 -9.60 -6.61
N PHE A 95 17.94 -8.98 -6.72
CA PHE A 95 18.31 -8.27 -7.94
C PHE A 95 18.44 -9.24 -9.12
N ASN A 96 19.08 -10.38 -8.92
CA ASN A 96 19.21 -11.42 -9.94
C ASN A 96 17.84 -11.98 -10.38
N ASP A 97 16.92 -12.19 -9.44
CA ASP A 97 15.55 -12.61 -9.74
C ASP A 97 14.81 -11.57 -10.59
N ILE A 98 14.93 -10.29 -10.25
CA ILE A 98 14.30 -9.21 -11.03
C ILE A 98 14.93 -9.10 -12.42
N GLN A 99 16.24 -9.29 -12.55
CA GLN A 99 16.93 -9.34 -13.85
C GLN A 99 16.44 -10.51 -14.72
N ASN A 100 16.16 -11.67 -14.12
CA ASN A 100 15.59 -12.82 -14.83
C ASN A 100 14.14 -12.55 -15.29
N GLU A 101 13.35 -11.90 -14.44
CA GLU A 101 11.99 -11.45 -14.80
C GLU A 101 12.04 -10.43 -15.94
N TYR A 102 12.98 -9.48 -15.90
CA TYR A 102 13.18 -8.51 -16.97
C TYR A 102 13.53 -9.17 -18.31
N LYS A 103 14.38 -10.20 -18.30
CA LYS A 103 14.67 -11.02 -19.50
C LYS A 103 13.42 -11.72 -20.04
N ALA A 104 12.57 -12.27 -19.16
CA ALA A 104 11.31 -12.87 -19.59
C ALA A 104 10.36 -11.83 -20.22
N VAL A 105 10.31 -10.61 -19.66
CA VAL A 105 9.56 -9.49 -20.24
C VAL A 105 10.08 -9.11 -21.63
N LYS A 106 11.41 -9.14 -21.85
CA LYS A 106 12.00 -8.92 -23.18
C LYS A 106 11.58 -9.98 -24.19
N ILE A 107 11.54 -11.26 -23.80
CA ILE A 107 11.06 -12.34 -24.67
C ILE A 107 9.60 -12.09 -25.08
N ALA A 108 8.73 -11.67 -24.17
CA ALA A 108 7.34 -11.33 -24.50
C ALA A 108 7.24 -10.18 -25.53
N LYS A 109 8.18 -9.22 -25.51
CA LYS A 109 8.28 -8.17 -26.54
C LYS A 109 8.66 -8.74 -27.90
N GLU A 110 9.65 -9.62 -27.94
CA GLU A 110 10.14 -10.27 -29.17
C GLU A 110 9.09 -11.18 -29.80
N ASP A 111 8.30 -11.87 -28.97
CA ASP A 111 7.17 -12.71 -29.40
C ASP A 111 5.95 -11.89 -29.88
N GLY A 112 6.00 -10.56 -29.78
CA GLY A 112 4.90 -9.67 -30.16
C GLY A 112 3.72 -9.65 -29.17
N ASN A 113 3.88 -10.22 -27.96
CA ASN A 113 2.87 -10.17 -26.91
C ASN A 113 2.93 -8.84 -26.14
N TYR A 114 2.52 -7.75 -26.82
CA TYR A 114 2.63 -6.39 -26.28
C TYR A 114 1.93 -6.20 -24.93
N ASN A 115 0.76 -6.80 -24.71
CA ASN A 115 0.04 -6.64 -23.44
C ASN A 115 0.82 -7.23 -22.25
N GLU A 116 1.39 -8.42 -22.45
CA GLU A 116 2.22 -9.08 -21.44
C GLU A 116 3.53 -8.32 -21.21
N TYR A 117 4.16 -7.83 -22.27
CA TYR A 117 5.34 -6.95 -22.18
C TYR A 117 5.04 -5.69 -21.36
N ILE A 118 3.96 -4.97 -21.65
CA ILE A 118 3.59 -3.72 -20.93
C ILE A 118 3.30 -4.00 -19.46
N SER A 119 2.55 -5.06 -19.16
CA SER A 119 2.24 -5.42 -17.77
C SER A 119 3.49 -5.88 -17.02
N GLY A 120 4.33 -6.68 -17.67
CA GLY A 120 5.58 -7.18 -17.12
C GLY A 120 6.58 -6.08 -16.84
N ILE A 121 6.81 -5.16 -17.79
CA ILE A 121 7.78 -4.08 -17.61
C ILE A 121 7.37 -3.11 -16.49
N LYS A 122 6.06 -2.85 -16.31
CA LYS A 122 5.54 -2.09 -15.15
C LYS A 122 5.85 -2.80 -13.82
N THR A 123 5.68 -4.11 -13.79
CA THR A 123 5.96 -4.95 -12.61
C THR A 123 7.44 -4.92 -12.26
N VAL A 124 8.31 -5.17 -13.25
CA VAL A 124 9.77 -5.11 -13.09
C VAL A 124 10.21 -3.72 -12.62
N THR A 125 9.74 -2.65 -13.27
CA THR A 125 10.08 -1.27 -12.86
C THR A 125 9.78 -1.01 -11.38
N THR A 126 8.61 -1.47 -10.92
CA THR A 126 8.18 -1.32 -9.52
C THR A 126 9.07 -2.14 -8.58
N LYS A 127 9.38 -3.38 -8.95
CA LYS A 127 10.24 -4.27 -8.15
C LYS A 127 11.67 -3.73 -8.02
N ILE A 128 12.27 -3.25 -9.11
CA ILE A 128 13.63 -2.66 -9.06
C ILE A 128 13.62 -1.41 -8.18
N LEU A 129 12.62 -0.53 -8.33
CA LEU A 129 12.52 0.67 -7.49
C LEU A 129 12.39 0.33 -6.00
N ASN A 130 11.56 -0.66 -5.67
CA ASN A 130 11.42 -1.12 -4.29
C ASN A 130 12.72 -1.73 -3.76
N LEU A 131 13.42 -2.52 -4.57
CA LEU A 131 14.71 -3.10 -4.18
C LEU A 131 15.77 -2.00 -3.99
N TYR A 132 15.79 -0.99 -4.86
CA TYR A 132 16.67 0.18 -4.72
C TYR A 132 16.45 0.86 -3.36
N HIS A 133 15.20 1.18 -3.00
CA HIS A 133 14.90 1.81 -1.71
C HIS A 133 15.16 0.90 -0.50
N ALA A 134 15.13 -0.41 -0.67
CA ALA A 134 15.47 -1.38 0.38
C ALA A 134 16.99 -1.61 0.51
N THR A 135 17.79 -1.19 -0.48
CA THR A 135 19.23 -1.41 -0.53
C THR A 135 19.95 -0.24 0.15
N PRO A 136 20.79 -0.48 1.18
CA PRO A 136 21.61 0.57 1.80
C PRO A 136 22.42 1.35 0.77
N ASN A 137 22.59 2.66 0.99
CA ASN A 137 23.32 3.54 0.05
C ASN A 137 24.80 3.15 -0.13
N ASP A 138 25.40 2.52 0.88
CA ASP A 138 26.77 2.02 0.88
C ASP A 138 26.91 0.61 0.26
N HIS A 139 25.81 -0.03 -0.12
CA HIS A 139 25.84 -1.34 -0.75
C HIS A 139 26.38 -1.24 -2.19
N TYR A 140 27.34 -2.11 -2.55
CA TYR A 140 28.01 -2.04 -3.86
C TYR A 140 27.07 -2.20 -5.08
N LEU A 141 25.92 -2.87 -4.90
CA LEU A 141 24.88 -2.98 -5.94
C LEU A 141 23.92 -1.79 -6.00
N ASN A 142 23.91 -0.87 -5.04
CA ASN A 142 22.91 0.21 -4.98
C ASN A 142 22.87 1.03 -6.29
N SER A 143 24.04 1.45 -6.78
CA SER A 143 24.18 2.15 -8.06
C SER A 143 23.77 1.29 -9.27
N ILE A 144 24.13 0.01 -9.28
CA ILE A 144 23.79 -0.94 -10.37
C ILE A 144 22.27 -1.18 -10.44
N ILE A 145 21.62 -1.29 -9.29
CA ILE A 145 20.17 -1.46 -9.18
C ILE A 145 19.48 -0.20 -9.71
N PHE A 146 19.98 0.98 -9.36
CA PHE A 146 19.43 2.23 -9.85
C PHE A 146 19.61 2.43 -11.35
N ASP A 147 20.79 2.13 -11.89
CA ASP A 147 21.04 2.18 -13.33
C ASP A 147 20.09 1.25 -14.09
N SER A 148 19.85 0.05 -13.54
CA SER A 148 18.86 -0.89 -14.08
C SER A 148 17.44 -0.33 -14.00
N TYR A 149 17.09 0.35 -12.91
CA TYR A 149 15.80 1.03 -12.79
C TYR A 149 15.62 2.08 -13.87
N LEU A 150 16.61 2.95 -14.08
CA LEU A 150 16.57 3.99 -15.11
C LEU A 150 16.44 3.40 -16.52
N GLU A 151 17.17 2.31 -16.81
CA GLU A 151 17.07 1.60 -18.08
C GLU A 151 15.65 1.07 -18.33
N VAL A 152 15.11 0.30 -17.39
CA VAL A 152 13.77 -0.31 -17.51
C VAL A 152 12.69 0.77 -17.55
N LYS A 153 12.88 1.85 -16.77
CA LYS A 153 11.95 2.99 -16.70
C LYS A 153 11.88 3.74 -18.03
N ARG A 154 13.03 4.00 -18.67
CA ARG A 154 13.08 4.64 -20.00
C ARG A 154 12.29 3.84 -21.02
N GLU A 155 12.43 2.52 -21.01
CA GLU A 155 11.66 1.66 -21.92
C GLU A 155 10.16 1.66 -21.64
N LEU A 156 9.76 1.68 -20.36
CA LEU A 156 8.37 1.84 -19.99
C LEU A 156 7.80 3.18 -20.48
N ASP A 157 8.59 4.25 -20.44
CA ASP A 157 8.16 5.57 -20.91
C ASP A 157 8.04 5.63 -22.44
N GLU A 158 8.96 5.02 -23.18
CA GLU A 158 8.85 4.85 -24.65
C GLU A 158 7.56 4.12 -25.04
N VAL A 159 7.21 3.08 -24.30
CA VAL A 159 5.99 2.29 -24.49
C VAL A 159 4.74 3.13 -24.22
N ASN A 160 4.73 3.94 -23.15
CA ASN A 160 3.59 4.80 -22.85
C ASN A 160 3.39 5.85 -23.95
N ILE A 161 4.47 6.46 -24.44
CA ILE A 161 4.43 7.43 -25.56
C ILE A 161 3.89 6.77 -26.85
N ALA A 162 4.33 5.55 -27.17
CA ALA A 162 3.82 4.81 -28.32
C ALA A 162 2.32 4.52 -28.20
N SER A 163 1.86 4.09 -27.02
CA SER A 163 0.45 3.82 -26.74
C SER A 163 -0.43 5.07 -26.88
N GLU A 164 0.04 6.23 -26.40
CA GLU A 164 -0.69 7.49 -26.53
C GLU A 164 -0.83 7.94 -27.99
N ASN A 165 0.21 7.73 -28.80
CA ASN A 165 0.19 8.07 -30.22
C ASN A 165 -0.78 7.16 -31.01
N GLU A 166 -0.86 5.88 -30.68
CA GLU A 166 -1.87 4.98 -31.27
C GLU A 166 -3.30 5.38 -30.92
N GLU A 167 -3.55 5.76 -29.67
CA GLU A 167 -4.88 6.24 -29.25
C GLU A 167 -5.28 7.53 -29.97
N LYS A 168 -4.36 8.50 -30.11
CA LYS A 168 -4.60 9.73 -30.88
C LYS A 168 -4.93 9.40 -32.34
N GLY A 169 -4.18 8.50 -32.97
CA GLY A 169 -4.43 8.04 -34.34
C GLY A 169 -5.79 7.35 -34.51
N LYS A 170 -6.23 6.53 -33.53
CA LYS A 170 -7.55 5.90 -33.54
C LYS A 170 -8.68 6.93 -33.37
N LYS A 171 -8.52 7.91 -32.47
CA LYS A 171 -9.49 9.00 -32.29
C LYS A 171 -9.65 9.84 -33.56
N GLU A 172 -8.56 10.11 -34.27
CA GLU A 172 -8.60 10.88 -35.52
C GLU A 172 -9.22 10.10 -36.68
N ARG A 173 -8.94 8.79 -36.81
CA ARG A 173 -9.65 7.93 -37.77
C ARG A 173 -11.15 7.85 -37.48
N ASN A 174 -11.55 7.73 -36.22
CA ASN A 174 -12.96 7.73 -35.85
C ASN A 174 -13.64 9.06 -36.19
N LYS A 175 -12.94 10.20 -35.99
CA LYS A 175 -13.46 11.51 -36.38
C LYS A 175 -13.64 11.62 -37.91
N ASN A 176 -12.72 11.07 -38.70
CA ASN A 176 -12.87 11.02 -40.15
C ASN A 176 -13.99 10.08 -40.61
N LEU A 177 -14.17 8.94 -39.93
CA LEU A 177 -15.27 8.01 -40.22
C LEU A 177 -16.64 8.65 -39.93
N ILE A 178 -16.77 9.37 -38.81
CA ILE A 178 -17.98 10.12 -38.47
C ILE A 178 -18.26 11.20 -39.53
N ASN A 179 -17.23 11.93 -39.98
CA ASN A 179 -17.41 12.93 -41.05
C ASN A 179 -17.84 12.31 -42.40
N ILE A 180 -17.47 11.05 -42.68
CA ILE A 180 -17.93 10.32 -43.88
C ILE A 180 -19.41 9.93 -43.71
N ILE A 181 -19.78 9.38 -42.54
CA ILE A 181 -21.16 8.99 -42.23
C ILE A 181 -22.09 10.22 -42.28
N ASP A 182 -21.70 11.35 -41.70
CA ASP A 182 -22.48 12.59 -41.73
C ASP A 182 -22.67 13.15 -43.15
N LYS A 183 -21.71 12.90 -44.05
CA LYS A 183 -21.83 13.25 -45.47
C LYS A 183 -22.83 12.35 -46.20
N GLU A 184 -22.90 11.06 -45.88
CA GLU A 184 -23.86 10.13 -46.48
C GLU A 184 -25.28 10.32 -45.92
N CYS A 185 -25.42 10.61 -44.62
CA CYS A 185 -26.72 10.84 -43.99
C CYS A 185 -27.42 12.11 -44.50
N ARG A 186 -26.69 13.13 -45.00
CA ARG A 186 -27.33 14.32 -45.61
C ARG A 186 -28.05 14.03 -46.93
N ASN A 187 -27.86 12.87 -47.54
CA ASN A 187 -28.49 12.52 -48.82
C ASN A 187 -29.64 11.52 -48.72
N SER A 188 -30.08 11.13 -47.52
CA SER A 188 -31.23 10.22 -47.38
C SER A 188 -32.32 10.79 -46.48
N SER A 189 -33.29 11.44 -47.13
CA SER A 189 -34.59 11.78 -46.57
C SER A 189 -35.41 10.51 -46.37
N LEU A 190 -35.36 9.92 -45.16
CA LEU A 190 -36.18 8.76 -44.81
C LEU A 190 -37.13 9.09 -43.65
N SER A 191 -38.40 9.17 -44.05
CA SER A 191 -39.66 9.09 -43.34
C SER A 191 -39.61 8.59 -41.89
N SER A 192 -40.12 9.44 -41.00
CA SER A 192 -40.35 9.21 -39.58
C SER A 192 -41.62 8.41 -39.33
N ASP A 193 -41.48 7.17 -38.87
CA ASP A 193 -42.54 6.45 -38.14
C ASP A 193 -41.90 5.78 -36.91
N SER A 194 -41.71 6.55 -35.84
CA SER A 194 -41.25 6.02 -34.55
C SER A 194 -42.43 5.93 -33.59
N THR A 195 -43.00 4.74 -33.48
CA THR A 195 -43.96 4.42 -32.42
C THR A 195 -43.25 4.44 -31.07
N SER A 196 -43.78 5.20 -30.12
CA SER A 196 -43.17 5.44 -28.81
C SER A 196 -43.09 4.16 -27.97
N TRP A 197 -41.91 3.90 -27.40
CA TRP A 197 -41.63 2.77 -26.50
C TRP A 197 -42.60 2.65 -25.31
N SER A 198 -43.27 3.75 -24.91
CA SER A 198 -44.28 3.74 -23.85
C SER A 198 -45.53 2.92 -24.19
N GLU A 199 -45.90 2.80 -25.48
CA GLU A 199 -47.03 1.96 -25.90
C GLU A 199 -46.71 0.46 -25.81
N VAL A 200 -45.46 0.08 -26.05
CA VAL A 200 -44.99 -1.32 -25.98
C VAL A 200 -45.04 -1.83 -24.54
N VAL A 201 -44.70 -0.99 -23.56
CA VAL A 201 -44.68 -1.36 -22.13
C VAL A 201 -46.10 -1.50 -21.58
N SER A 202 -47.05 -0.69 -22.07
CA SER A 202 -48.43 -0.67 -21.56
C SER A 202 -49.21 -1.93 -21.96
N LYS A 203 -48.98 -2.47 -23.16
CA LYS A 203 -49.65 -3.71 -23.61
C LYS A 203 -49.21 -4.98 -22.87
N LYS A 204 -48.03 -4.97 -22.22
CA LYS A 204 -47.51 -6.17 -21.55
C LYS A 204 -48.01 -6.37 -20.11
N LYS A 205 -48.56 -5.33 -19.48
CA LYS A 205 -49.10 -5.41 -18.11
C LYS A 205 -50.54 -5.92 -18.03
N GLN A 206 -51.26 -5.98 -19.15
CA GLN A 206 -52.69 -6.34 -19.16
C GLN A 206 -52.97 -7.84 -19.36
N THR A 207 -51.94 -8.69 -19.48
CA THR A 207 -52.10 -10.13 -19.79
C THR A 207 -51.69 -11.10 -18.68
N PHE A 208 -51.36 -10.64 -17.48
CA PHE A 208 -51.02 -11.53 -16.38
C PHE A 208 -51.73 -11.14 -15.08
N ASP A 209 -53.02 -11.50 -15.01
CA ASP A 209 -53.72 -11.72 -13.75
C ASP A 209 -53.09 -12.92 -13.03
N ILE A 210 -52.05 -12.68 -12.24
CA ILE A 210 -51.50 -13.67 -11.32
C ILE A 210 -51.74 -13.14 -9.91
N ASN A 211 -52.70 -13.77 -9.23
CA ASN A 211 -53.06 -13.51 -7.85
C ASN A 211 -51.84 -13.65 -6.92
N ASP A 212 -51.58 -12.58 -6.16
CA ASP A 212 -50.51 -12.42 -5.18
C ASP A 212 -50.60 -13.44 -4.03
N VAL A 213 -50.04 -14.63 -4.22
CA VAL A 213 -49.59 -15.43 -3.08
C VAL A 213 -48.17 -14.97 -2.76
N LYS A 214 -48.00 -14.23 -1.65
CA LYS A 214 -46.69 -13.79 -1.14
C LYS A 214 -45.76 -14.98 -0.94
N VAL A 215 -45.01 -15.33 -1.97
CA VAL A 215 -43.89 -16.26 -1.87
C VAL A 215 -42.78 -15.50 -1.14
N THR A 216 -42.73 -15.64 0.19
CA THR A 216 -41.55 -15.26 0.97
C THR A 216 -40.33 -15.92 0.35
N SER A 217 -39.35 -15.10 -0.03
CA SER A 217 -38.16 -15.60 -0.71
C SER A 217 -37.38 -16.52 0.23
N ILE A 218 -36.59 -17.43 -0.34
CA ILE A 218 -35.67 -18.28 0.44
C ILE A 218 -34.74 -17.41 1.31
N ALA A 219 -34.37 -16.22 0.83
CA ALA A 219 -33.56 -15.27 1.59
C ALA A 219 -34.28 -14.77 2.86
N ASP A 220 -35.59 -14.49 2.78
CA ASP A 220 -36.39 -14.08 3.95
C ASP A 220 -36.48 -15.21 4.98
N LYS A 221 -36.72 -16.46 4.51
CA LYS A 221 -36.71 -17.64 5.39
C LYS A 221 -35.36 -17.87 6.07
N ILE A 222 -34.24 -17.60 5.39
CA ILE A 222 -32.91 -17.73 6.00
C ILE A 222 -32.73 -16.64 7.06
N ARG A 223 -33.17 -15.42 6.78
CA ARG A 223 -33.04 -14.26 7.68
C ARG A 223 -33.81 -14.45 8.98
N ASP A 224 -35.03 -14.97 8.89
CA ASP A 224 -35.91 -15.20 10.04
C ASP A 224 -35.44 -16.39 10.91
N ASN A 225 -34.56 -17.25 10.38
CA ASN A 225 -34.00 -18.40 11.10
C ASN A 225 -32.61 -18.14 11.71
N ILE A 226 -32.05 -16.93 11.61
CA ILE A 226 -30.81 -16.59 12.33
C ILE A 226 -31.16 -16.40 13.81
N PRO A 227 -30.61 -17.21 14.73
CA PRO A 227 -30.88 -17.04 16.16
C PRO A 227 -30.44 -15.65 16.63
N ASN A 228 -31.27 -14.99 17.46
CA ASN A 228 -30.99 -13.65 17.99
C ASN A 228 -29.70 -13.56 18.83
N ASP A 229 -29.14 -14.69 19.26
CA ASP A 229 -27.86 -14.78 19.98
C ASP A 229 -27.06 -15.98 19.43
N PRO A 230 -26.29 -15.82 18.34
CA PRO A 230 -25.48 -16.89 17.76
C PRO A 230 -24.24 -17.13 18.62
N ARG A 231 -24.40 -17.74 19.80
CA ARG A 231 -23.27 -18.24 20.57
C ARG A 231 -22.72 -19.46 19.85
N ILE A 232 -21.55 -19.30 19.23
CA ILE A 232 -20.82 -20.41 18.61
C ILE A 232 -20.53 -21.46 19.69
N PRO A 233 -21.08 -22.69 19.59
CA PRO A 233 -20.81 -23.73 20.57
C PRO A 233 -19.31 -24.03 20.60
N GLY A 234 -18.67 -23.83 21.75
CA GLY A 234 -17.24 -24.12 21.95
C GLY A 234 -16.30 -22.92 21.86
N SER A 235 -16.80 -21.69 21.70
CA SER A 235 -15.98 -20.52 22.07
C SER A 235 -15.81 -20.51 23.59
N ILE A 236 -14.63 -20.92 24.06
CA ILE A 236 -14.19 -20.59 25.42
C ILE A 236 -14.37 -19.07 25.52
N PRO A 237 -15.18 -18.55 26.47
CA PRO A 237 -15.26 -17.11 26.70
C PRO A 237 -13.83 -16.63 26.80
N LYS A 238 -13.41 -15.73 25.89
CA LYS A 238 -12.05 -15.20 25.89
C LYS A 238 -11.76 -14.84 27.34
N LYS A 239 -10.81 -15.54 27.97
CA LYS A 239 -10.37 -15.25 29.35
C LYS A 239 -10.28 -13.74 29.40
N GLU A 240 -11.03 -13.14 30.31
CA GLU A 240 -11.22 -11.69 30.36
C GLU A 240 -9.83 -11.06 30.38
N LEU A 241 -9.33 -10.64 29.21
CA LEU A 241 -8.00 -10.02 29.03
C LEU A 241 -7.78 -8.98 30.12
N HIS A 242 -8.87 -8.30 30.45
CA HIS A 242 -9.01 -7.44 31.59
C HIS A 242 -10.40 -7.67 32.20
N SER A 243 -10.49 -8.56 33.20
CA SER A 243 -11.71 -8.77 34.01
C SER A 243 -12.32 -7.49 34.56
N ASN A 244 -11.49 -6.44 34.67
CA ASN A 244 -11.87 -5.14 35.19
C ASN A 244 -12.21 -4.11 34.11
N ALA A 245 -12.12 -4.47 32.82
CA ALA A 245 -12.34 -3.51 31.75
C ALA A 245 -13.82 -3.18 31.54
N THR A 246 -14.10 -1.89 31.44
CA THR A 246 -15.42 -1.33 31.16
C THR A 246 -15.67 -1.30 29.65
N TYR A 247 -16.74 -1.93 29.20
CA TYR A 247 -17.16 -1.87 27.79
C TYR A 247 -17.62 -0.46 27.40
N LEU A 248 -17.05 0.08 26.32
CA LEU A 248 -17.34 1.42 25.80
C LEU A 248 -18.30 1.42 24.60
N GLY A 249 -18.31 0.33 23.83
CA GLY A 249 -19.16 0.21 22.63
C GLY A 249 -18.60 -0.73 21.58
N ILE A 250 -19.40 -0.93 20.53
CA ILE A 250 -19.05 -1.77 19.37
C ILE A 250 -19.29 -1.00 18.09
N ARG A 251 -18.36 -1.15 17.14
CA ARG A 251 -18.49 -0.69 15.76
C ARG A 251 -18.74 -1.92 14.90
N ILE A 252 -19.88 -1.95 14.22
CA ILE A 252 -20.24 -3.03 13.29
C ILE A 252 -20.03 -2.52 11.87
N ILE A 253 -19.20 -3.23 11.10
CA ILE A 253 -18.91 -2.95 9.68
C ILE A 253 -19.57 -4.06 8.87
N LYS A 254 -20.42 -3.67 7.91
CA LYS A 254 -21.16 -4.63 7.09
C LYS A 254 -20.32 -5.11 5.91
N GLU A 255 -20.62 -6.29 5.44
CA GLU A 255 -20.03 -6.86 4.22
C GLU A 255 -20.21 -5.89 3.03
N LYS A 256 -19.11 -5.59 2.33
CA LYS A 256 -19.03 -4.67 1.18
C LYS A 256 -19.53 -3.25 1.44
N SER A 257 -19.57 -2.82 2.71
CA SER A 257 -19.82 -1.41 3.03
C SER A 257 -18.57 -0.56 2.84
N SER A 258 -18.75 0.72 2.53
CA SER A 258 -17.71 1.74 2.44
C SER A 258 -17.94 2.86 3.49
N GLY A 259 -17.05 3.85 3.57
CA GLY A 259 -17.08 4.92 4.58
C GLY A 259 -16.51 4.47 5.93
N HIS A 260 -15.62 3.48 5.91
CA HIS A 260 -15.07 2.84 7.11
C HIS A 260 -13.53 2.94 7.17
N GLY A 261 -13.00 4.15 6.96
CA GLY A 261 -11.60 4.48 7.18
C GLY A 261 -11.25 4.50 8.66
N PHE A 262 -9.95 4.58 8.95
CA PHE A 262 -9.42 4.51 10.32
C PHE A 262 -9.94 5.62 11.24
N GLU A 263 -10.24 6.80 10.70
CA GLU A 263 -10.93 7.86 11.42
C GLU A 263 -12.29 7.40 11.95
N SER A 264 -13.12 6.82 11.08
CA SER A 264 -14.46 6.38 11.46
C SER A 264 -14.44 5.18 12.43
N ILE A 265 -13.40 4.35 12.34
CA ILE A 265 -13.25 3.16 13.17
C ILE A 265 -12.73 3.56 14.55
N PHE A 266 -11.58 4.24 14.60
CA PHE A 266 -10.79 4.47 15.82
C PHE A 266 -10.82 5.91 16.35
N GLY A 267 -11.15 6.90 15.52
CA GLY A 267 -11.00 8.33 15.82
C GLY A 267 -11.69 8.78 17.08
N LYS A 268 -12.92 8.29 17.35
CA LYS A 268 -13.67 8.58 18.59
C LYS A 268 -12.86 8.28 19.87
N TYR A 269 -12.10 7.20 19.86
CA TYR A 269 -11.40 6.69 21.06
C TYR A 269 -9.95 7.14 21.13
N ILE A 270 -9.31 7.41 19.99
CA ILE A 270 -8.01 8.07 19.93
C ILE A 270 -8.11 9.51 20.43
N ARG A 271 -9.16 10.22 20.00
CA ARG A 271 -9.35 11.63 20.35
C ARG A 271 -10.05 11.86 21.67
N LEU A 272 -10.49 10.82 22.38
CA LEU A 272 -11.41 10.90 23.51
C LEU A 272 -10.98 12.06 24.44
N HIS A 273 -11.71 13.17 24.31
CA HIS A 273 -11.14 14.51 24.43
C HIS A 273 -10.90 14.95 25.89
N LYS A 274 -10.00 15.93 26.03
CA LYS A 274 -9.63 16.79 27.17
C LYS A 274 -10.73 17.24 28.15
N LYS A 275 -12.01 16.94 27.89
CA LYS A 275 -13.13 17.30 28.78
C LYS A 275 -13.17 16.41 30.02
N ASP A 276 -12.66 15.19 29.94
CA ASP A 276 -12.52 14.31 31.10
C ASP A 276 -11.20 14.67 31.81
N ASN A 277 -11.26 15.01 33.10
CA ASN A 277 -10.07 15.28 33.92
C ASN A 277 -9.12 14.07 34.01
N SER A 278 -9.59 12.87 33.64
CA SER A 278 -8.78 11.64 33.53
C SER A 278 -8.11 11.46 32.16
N TYR A 279 -8.15 12.46 31.27
CA TYR A 279 -7.52 12.38 29.96
C TYR A 279 -6.01 12.21 30.06
N LYS A 280 -5.51 11.11 29.48
CA LYS A 280 -4.09 10.89 29.21
C LYS A 280 -3.88 10.90 27.70
N PRO A 281 -2.99 11.75 27.15
CA PRO A 281 -2.65 11.70 25.73
C PRO A 281 -2.04 10.34 25.40
N VAL A 282 -2.36 9.82 24.22
CA VAL A 282 -1.78 8.56 23.73
C VAL A 282 -0.34 8.81 23.33
N LYS A 283 0.58 8.12 24.00
CA LYS A 283 2.02 8.14 23.70
C LYS A 283 2.49 6.86 23.04
N SER A 284 1.82 5.74 23.30
CA SER A 284 2.21 4.47 22.70
C SER A 284 1.00 3.66 22.24
N ILE A 285 1.17 3.03 21.09
CA ILE A 285 0.18 2.11 20.50
C ILE A 285 0.83 0.75 20.37
N THR A 286 0.10 -0.30 20.79
CA THR A 286 0.49 -1.69 20.56
C THR A 286 -0.57 -2.39 19.73
N VAL A 287 -0.20 -2.87 18.56
CA VAL A 287 -1.01 -3.72 17.69
C VAL A 287 -0.64 -5.18 17.94
N LYS A 288 -1.58 -5.98 18.43
CA LYS A 288 -1.41 -7.43 18.56
C LYS A 288 -2.29 -8.15 17.56
N ASP A 289 -1.69 -8.89 16.63
CA ASP A 289 -2.42 -9.69 15.62
C ASP A 289 -1.61 -10.96 15.25
N PRO A 290 -2.10 -12.17 15.56
CA PRO A 290 -1.41 -13.43 15.22
C PRO A 290 -1.33 -13.72 13.72
N TYR A 291 -2.14 -13.03 12.92
CA TYR A 291 -2.46 -13.48 11.58
C TYR A 291 -2.00 -12.50 10.51
N LEU A 292 -0.88 -11.79 10.73
CA LEU A 292 -0.25 -10.94 9.72
C LEU A 292 0.47 -11.78 8.66
N SER A 293 -0.31 -12.54 7.88
CA SER A 293 0.18 -13.46 6.85
C SER A 293 0.07 -12.89 5.44
N GLU A 294 -0.81 -11.91 5.23
CA GLU A 294 -1.11 -11.33 3.93
C GLU A 294 -0.64 -9.87 3.85
N ASP A 295 -0.17 -9.47 2.67
CA ASP A 295 0.39 -8.15 2.38
C ASP A 295 -0.61 -7.04 2.69
N VAL A 296 -1.88 -7.29 2.42
CA VAL A 296 -2.97 -6.34 2.68
C VAL A 296 -3.10 -6.02 4.17
N GLN A 297 -2.82 -6.97 5.07
CA GLN A 297 -2.94 -6.76 6.51
C GLN A 297 -1.81 -5.87 7.01
N VAL A 298 -0.58 -6.12 6.54
CA VAL A 298 0.57 -5.25 6.83
C VAL A 298 0.33 -3.86 6.28
N LYS A 299 -0.08 -3.74 5.02
CA LYS A 299 -0.38 -2.44 4.41
C LYS A 299 -1.45 -1.67 5.20
N ASN A 300 -2.46 -2.36 5.70
CA ASN A 300 -3.46 -1.74 6.56
C ASN A 300 -2.89 -1.31 7.92
N ILE A 301 -1.91 -2.02 8.49
CA ILE A 301 -1.19 -1.55 9.67
C ILE A 301 -0.36 -0.32 9.36
N LEU A 302 0.35 -0.29 8.24
CA LEU A 302 1.13 0.87 7.83
C LEU A 302 0.24 2.11 7.65
N ASP A 303 -0.90 1.96 6.99
CA ASP A 303 -1.84 3.07 6.81
C ASP A 303 -2.51 3.47 8.13
N PHE A 304 -2.73 2.52 9.04
CA PHE A 304 -3.18 2.82 10.40
C PHE A 304 -2.13 3.59 11.20
N PHE A 305 -0.84 3.23 11.09
CA PHE A 305 0.26 4.00 11.66
C PHE A 305 0.27 5.44 11.12
N LYS A 306 0.23 5.62 9.79
CA LYS A 306 0.18 6.94 9.14
C LYS A 306 -1.00 7.77 9.64
N TYR A 307 -2.16 7.14 9.80
CA TYR A 307 -3.34 7.79 10.39
C TYR A 307 -3.11 8.21 11.85
N CYS A 308 -2.54 7.33 12.67
CA CYS A 308 -2.25 7.61 14.09
C CYS A 308 -1.25 8.76 14.23
N TRP A 309 -0.12 8.72 13.51
CA TRP A 309 0.89 9.77 13.54
C TRP A 309 0.31 11.15 13.20
N ARG A 310 -0.52 11.24 12.14
CA ARG A 310 -1.19 12.49 11.75
C ARG A 310 -2.16 13.04 12.80
N ASN A 311 -2.76 12.17 13.62
CA ASN A 311 -3.84 12.53 14.55
C ASN A 311 -3.43 12.53 16.03
N ILE A 312 -2.24 12.02 16.35
CA ILE A 312 -1.71 11.85 17.70
C ILE A 312 -0.32 12.48 17.72
N ASN A 313 -0.28 13.79 17.92
CA ASN A 313 0.96 14.58 18.00
C ASN A 313 1.88 14.22 19.19
N THR A 314 1.43 13.34 20.07
CA THR A 314 2.16 12.85 21.25
C THR A 314 2.62 11.41 21.10
N LEU A 315 2.40 10.81 19.93
CA LEU A 315 2.80 9.42 19.66
C LEU A 315 4.33 9.32 19.64
N GLU A 316 4.87 8.60 20.61
CA GLU A 316 6.31 8.37 20.81
C GLU A 316 6.70 6.95 20.41
N LYS A 317 5.79 5.96 20.56
CA LYS A 317 6.08 4.54 20.31
C LYS A 317 4.97 3.82 19.55
N PHE A 318 5.35 2.99 18.58
CA PHE A 318 4.45 2.09 17.84
C PHE A 318 5.00 0.65 17.87
N GLU A 319 4.25 -0.26 18.46
CA GLU A 319 4.66 -1.65 18.66
C GLU A 319 3.74 -2.62 17.93
N ILE A 320 4.32 -3.62 17.27
CA ILE A 320 3.58 -4.72 16.65
C ILE A 320 3.99 -6.03 17.32
N ILE A 321 3.00 -6.79 17.78
CA ILE A 321 3.16 -8.13 18.35
C ILE A 321 2.44 -9.12 17.43
N THR A 322 3.18 -10.03 16.80
CA THR A 322 2.64 -11.00 15.84
C THR A 322 3.11 -12.43 16.14
N GLU A 323 2.47 -13.43 15.53
CA GLU A 323 2.89 -14.82 15.64
C GLU A 323 4.13 -15.03 14.77
N ALA A 324 5.16 -15.68 15.31
CA ALA A 324 6.31 -16.08 14.50
C ALA A 324 5.85 -17.00 13.35
N PRO A 325 6.23 -16.74 12.08
CA PRO A 325 5.79 -17.57 10.95
C PRO A 325 6.19 -19.03 11.14
N LYS A 326 7.39 -19.28 11.68
CA LYS A 326 7.88 -20.60 12.10
C LYS A 326 7.32 -21.07 13.45
N SER A 327 6.00 -21.04 13.61
CA SER A 327 5.36 -21.67 14.77
C SER A 327 5.05 -23.14 14.49
N GLN A 328 5.13 -24.00 15.53
CA GLN A 328 4.72 -25.40 15.42
C GLN A 328 3.27 -25.53 14.91
N LYS A 329 2.41 -24.58 15.30
CA LYS A 329 1.03 -24.46 14.87
C LYS A 329 0.93 -24.21 13.36
N ASN A 330 1.76 -23.34 12.79
CA ASN A 330 1.80 -23.09 11.35
C ASN A 330 2.32 -24.30 10.56
N ILE A 331 3.32 -25.00 11.09
CA ILE A 331 3.80 -26.27 10.50
C ILE A 331 2.67 -27.31 10.46
N VAL A 332 1.97 -27.52 11.58
CA VAL A 332 0.84 -28.46 11.66
C VAL A 332 -0.29 -28.04 10.71
N LYS A 333 -0.59 -26.74 10.62
CA LYS A 333 -1.61 -26.19 9.71
C LYS A 333 -1.26 -26.48 8.25
N LEU A 334 -0.02 -26.22 7.82
CA LEU A 334 0.44 -26.49 6.46
C LEU A 334 0.47 -27.99 6.16
N LYS A 335 0.95 -28.83 7.09
CA LYS A 335 0.90 -30.29 6.96
C LYS A 335 -0.54 -30.80 6.78
N LYS A 336 -1.49 -30.25 7.53
CA LYS A 336 -2.91 -30.61 7.40
C LYS A 336 -3.50 -30.14 6.06
N GLN A 337 -3.14 -28.94 5.61
CA GLN A 337 -3.63 -28.34 4.36
C GLN A 337 -3.11 -29.07 3.11
N TYR A 338 -1.83 -29.43 3.09
CA TYR A 338 -1.19 -30.06 1.93
C TYR A 338 -1.10 -31.58 2.03
N GLY A 339 -1.36 -32.18 3.19
CA GLY A 339 -1.25 -33.61 3.41
C GLY A 339 0.14 -34.13 3.05
N LYS A 340 0.20 -35.18 2.21
CA LYS A 340 1.46 -35.76 1.71
C LYS A 340 2.01 -35.08 0.44
N SER A 341 1.31 -34.08 -0.11
CA SER A 341 1.72 -33.45 -1.38
C SER A 341 2.95 -32.55 -1.26
N LYS A 342 3.32 -32.18 -0.03
CA LYS A 342 4.51 -31.38 0.27
C LYS A 342 5.39 -32.12 1.25
N THR A 343 6.70 -32.12 1.00
CA THR A 343 7.69 -32.64 1.95
C THR A 343 7.88 -31.68 3.11
N ASP A 344 8.43 -32.15 4.23
CA ASP A 344 8.75 -31.31 5.39
C ASP A 344 9.68 -30.15 5.00
N ASN A 345 10.68 -30.40 4.13
CA ASN A 345 11.58 -29.36 3.61
C ASN A 345 10.83 -28.30 2.80
N GLN A 346 9.85 -28.69 1.98
CA GLN A 346 9.04 -27.74 1.23
C GLN A 346 8.18 -26.87 2.16
N ILE A 347 7.61 -27.46 3.22
CA ILE A 347 6.84 -26.70 4.23
C ILE A 347 7.75 -25.72 4.97
N VAL A 348 8.95 -26.14 5.37
CA VAL A 348 9.94 -25.25 6.01
C VAL A 348 10.33 -24.11 5.08
N ASN A 349 10.58 -24.39 3.80
CA ASN A 349 10.91 -23.35 2.81
C ASN A 349 9.74 -22.36 2.62
N MET A 350 8.49 -22.84 2.58
CA MET A 350 7.32 -21.95 2.53
C MET A 350 7.25 -21.03 3.76
N LEU A 351 7.54 -21.55 4.95
CA LEU A 351 7.57 -20.77 6.19
C LEU A 351 8.75 -19.80 6.24
N ASN A 352 9.92 -20.17 5.71
CA ASN A 352 11.05 -19.26 5.53
C ASN A 352 10.67 -18.08 4.65
N ASN A 353 10.05 -18.33 3.50
CA ASN A 353 9.64 -17.27 2.58
C ASN A 353 8.59 -16.36 3.22
N GLN A 354 7.64 -16.91 3.97
CA GLN A 354 6.68 -16.10 4.74
C GLN A 354 7.36 -15.26 5.81
N GLU A 355 8.36 -15.81 6.51
CA GLU A 355 9.15 -15.08 7.50
C GLU A 355 9.90 -13.92 6.88
N THR A 356 10.64 -14.15 5.81
CA THR A 356 11.35 -13.10 5.08
C THR A 356 10.40 -12.01 4.64
N LYS A 357 9.26 -12.37 4.05
CA LYS A 357 8.26 -11.41 3.58
C LYS A 357 7.73 -10.53 4.71
N ILE A 358 7.35 -11.14 5.85
CA ILE A 358 6.88 -10.40 7.03
C ILE A 358 7.98 -9.50 7.58
N ARG A 359 9.25 -9.93 7.58
CA ARG A 359 10.37 -9.08 8.02
C ARG A 359 10.54 -7.86 7.13
N CYS A 360 10.56 -8.02 5.80
CA CYS A 360 10.64 -6.88 4.86
C CYS A 360 9.52 -5.87 5.12
N PHE A 361 8.31 -6.37 5.35
CA PHE A 361 7.16 -5.55 5.69
C PHE A 361 7.29 -4.82 7.03
N MET A 362 7.85 -5.47 8.06
CA MET A 362 8.13 -4.80 9.34
C MET A 362 9.20 -3.73 9.17
N SER A 363 10.23 -3.97 8.36
CA SER A 363 11.26 -2.96 8.03
C SER A 363 10.66 -1.74 7.33
N GLU A 364 9.68 -1.92 6.44
CA GLU A 364 8.97 -0.80 5.80
C GLU A 364 8.22 0.06 6.85
N ILE A 365 7.51 -0.58 7.78
CA ILE A 365 6.83 0.13 8.87
C ILE A 365 7.84 0.82 9.79
N GLU A 366 8.94 0.14 10.11
CA GLU A 366 10.02 0.68 10.93
C GLU A 366 10.61 1.96 10.32
N ASN A 367 10.91 1.93 9.03
CA ASN A 367 11.44 3.10 8.31
C ASN A 367 10.48 4.27 8.36
N HIS A 368 9.18 4.02 8.15
CA HIS A 368 8.15 5.05 8.27
C HIS A 368 8.00 5.59 9.71
N CYS A 369 8.15 4.75 10.73
CA CYS A 369 8.14 5.18 12.12
C CYS A 369 9.36 6.06 12.43
N LYS A 370 10.56 5.61 12.06
CA LYS A 370 11.82 6.34 12.27
C LYS A 370 11.83 7.70 11.58
N SER A 371 11.42 7.77 10.31
CA SER A 371 11.32 9.06 9.59
C SER A 371 10.29 10.01 10.20
N SER A 372 9.32 9.46 10.92
CA SER A 372 8.28 10.20 11.65
C SER A 372 8.66 10.56 13.09
N GLY A 373 9.87 10.19 13.55
CA GLY A 373 10.33 10.39 14.92
C GLY A 373 9.62 9.51 15.96
N VAL A 374 9.09 8.36 15.55
CA VAL A 374 8.37 7.40 16.40
C VAL A 374 9.22 6.13 16.59
N ASP A 375 9.40 5.71 17.83
CA ASP A 375 10.08 4.47 18.16
C ASP A 375 9.26 3.27 17.68
N PHE A 376 9.91 2.35 16.96
CA PHE A 376 9.27 1.14 16.46
C PHE A 376 9.83 -0.11 17.12
N SER A 377 8.96 -1.08 17.41
CA SER A 377 9.37 -2.42 17.82
C SER A 377 8.44 -3.49 17.28
N ALA A 378 9.00 -4.56 16.74
CA ALA A 378 8.26 -5.75 16.31
C ALA A 378 8.66 -6.97 17.17
N THR A 379 7.68 -7.58 17.84
CA THR A 379 7.87 -8.74 18.71
C THR A 379 7.16 -9.97 18.14
N TYR A 380 7.85 -11.10 18.10
CA TYR A 380 7.32 -12.37 17.61
C TYR A 380 7.04 -13.33 18.77
N GLU A 381 5.77 -13.55 19.09
CA GLU A 381 5.35 -14.43 20.18
C GLU A 381 4.82 -15.77 19.64
N LYS A 382 5.04 -16.87 20.39
CA LYS A 382 4.64 -18.22 19.94
C LYS A 382 3.15 -18.53 20.15
N ASN A 383 2.52 -17.94 21.15
CA ASN A 383 1.20 -18.35 21.64
C ASN A 383 0.22 -17.17 21.72
N ILE A 384 0.09 -16.44 20.61
CA ILE A 384 -0.88 -15.34 20.52
C ILE A 384 -2.12 -15.78 19.75
N HIS A 385 -3.28 -15.39 20.28
CA HIS A 385 -4.59 -15.72 19.71
C HIS A 385 -5.50 -14.51 19.60
N GLU A 386 -5.20 -13.46 20.37
CA GLU A 386 -6.02 -12.28 20.49
C GLU A 386 -5.58 -11.23 19.49
N ARG A 387 -6.57 -10.52 18.95
CA ARG A 387 -6.40 -9.45 17.98
C ARG A 387 -6.87 -8.17 18.66
N TYR A 388 -5.96 -7.27 19.00
CA TYR A 388 -6.32 -6.01 19.63
C TYR A 388 -5.39 -4.87 19.24
N VAL A 389 -5.89 -3.66 19.41
CA VAL A 389 -5.09 -2.44 19.46
C VAL A 389 -5.20 -1.88 20.85
N TYR A 390 -4.05 -1.66 21.49
CA TYR A 390 -3.94 -1.06 22.81
C TYR A 390 -3.40 0.36 22.68
N PHE A 391 -4.09 1.30 23.33
CA PHE A 391 -3.65 2.67 23.49
C PHE A 391 -3.27 2.87 24.97
N ASP A 392 -2.11 3.46 25.24
CA ASP A 392 -1.60 3.60 26.62
C ASP A 392 -2.35 4.62 27.49
N ASN A 393 -3.41 5.21 26.95
CA ASN A 393 -4.41 5.96 27.72
C ASN A 393 -5.42 5.05 28.44
N GLY A 394 -5.22 3.73 28.40
CA GLY A 394 -6.06 2.73 29.05
C GLY A 394 -7.23 2.24 28.20
N ILE A 395 -7.32 2.68 26.93
CA ILE A 395 -8.33 2.17 26.00
C ILE A 395 -7.71 1.05 25.17
N PHE A 396 -8.48 0.00 24.94
CA PHE A 396 -8.13 -0.99 23.93
C PHE A 396 -9.36 -1.40 23.14
N CYS A 397 -9.12 -1.94 21.95
CA CYS A 397 -10.17 -2.52 21.14
C CYS A 397 -9.80 -3.91 20.64
N THR A 398 -10.79 -4.80 20.63
CA THR A 398 -10.64 -6.13 20.05
C THR A 398 -11.11 -6.13 18.60
N LEU A 399 -10.32 -6.69 17.71
CA LEU A 399 -10.61 -6.78 16.28
C LEU A 399 -11.06 -8.20 15.95
N GLU A 400 -12.30 -8.39 15.48
CA GLU A 400 -12.73 -9.74 15.09
C GLU A 400 -11.86 -10.32 13.99
N ARG A 401 -11.49 -9.52 12.98
CA ARG A 401 -10.69 -9.95 11.81
C ARG A 401 -9.25 -9.42 11.80
N GLY A 402 -8.81 -8.76 12.88
CA GLY A 402 -7.49 -8.11 12.89
C GLY A 402 -7.47 -6.94 11.92
N PHE A 403 -6.34 -6.70 11.27
CA PHE A 403 -6.21 -5.65 10.25
C PHE A 403 -6.70 -6.06 8.84
N ASP A 404 -7.46 -7.16 8.73
CA ASP A 404 -8.11 -7.61 7.49
C ASP A 404 -9.48 -6.94 7.26
N PHE A 405 -9.52 -5.60 7.28
CA PHE A 405 -10.75 -4.80 7.16
C PHE A 405 -11.28 -4.70 5.74
N TYR A 406 -10.39 -4.62 4.75
CA TYR A 406 -10.76 -4.23 3.39
C TYR A 406 -10.58 -5.36 2.39
N TYR A 407 -11.43 -5.39 1.37
CA TYR A 407 -11.18 -6.19 0.19
C TYR A 407 -9.97 -5.64 -0.55
N ASN A 408 -9.11 -6.54 -1.03
CA ASN A 408 -8.02 -6.14 -1.91
C ASN A 408 -8.62 -5.59 -3.20
N ASN A 409 -8.35 -4.33 -3.49
CA ASN A 409 -8.76 -3.71 -4.74
C ASN A 409 -7.57 -2.92 -5.28
N TYR A 410 -6.86 -3.51 -6.24
CA TYR A 410 -5.63 -2.97 -6.82
C TYR A 410 -5.81 -1.55 -7.43
N ASN A 411 -7.05 -1.17 -7.74
CA ASN A 411 -7.38 0.10 -8.39
C ASN A 411 -7.89 1.18 -7.42
N ASN A 412 -7.99 0.88 -6.11
CA ASN A 412 -8.59 1.84 -5.19
C ASN A 412 -7.63 2.97 -4.79
N SER A 413 -8.23 4.13 -4.52
CA SER A 413 -7.56 5.32 -4.00
C SER A 413 -6.78 5.06 -2.72
N SER A 414 -5.85 5.96 -2.37
CA SER A 414 -5.18 5.96 -1.06
C SER A 414 -6.15 6.17 0.11
N ASN A 415 -7.38 6.62 -0.17
CA ASN A 415 -8.40 6.87 0.82
C ASN A 415 -9.15 5.59 1.24
N ARG A 416 -8.89 5.11 2.46
CA ARG A 416 -9.53 3.90 3.01
C ARG A 416 -11.05 4.04 3.23
N ASP A 417 -11.59 5.25 3.27
CA ASP A 417 -13.05 5.43 3.31
C ASP A 417 -13.75 4.96 2.01
N GLU A 418 -13.04 4.89 0.88
CA GLU A 418 -13.62 4.47 -0.40
C GLU A 418 -13.57 2.95 -0.62
N TRP A 419 -12.94 2.21 0.29
CA TRP A 419 -12.72 0.78 0.11
C TRP A 419 -13.91 -0.04 0.60
N ASN A 420 -14.24 -1.10 -0.16
CA ASN A 420 -15.22 -2.08 0.27
C ASN A 420 -14.67 -2.90 1.44
N CYS A 421 -15.41 -2.94 2.53
CA CYS A 421 -15.01 -3.63 3.75
C CYS A 421 -15.49 -5.08 3.78
N LYS A 422 -14.74 -5.92 4.49
CA LYS A 422 -15.17 -7.23 4.94
C LYS A 422 -16.05 -7.05 6.18
N ALA A 423 -17.07 -7.88 6.34
CA ALA A 423 -17.90 -7.86 7.55
C ALA A 423 -17.02 -8.09 8.78
N THR A 424 -17.11 -7.18 9.76
CA THR A 424 -16.38 -7.33 11.02
C THR A 424 -17.01 -6.49 12.14
N TYR A 425 -16.67 -6.81 13.38
CA TYR A 425 -16.91 -5.92 14.52
C TYR A 425 -15.61 -5.54 15.25
N VAL A 426 -15.61 -4.31 15.76
CA VAL A 426 -14.57 -3.76 16.64
C VAL A 426 -15.21 -3.36 17.95
N ALA A 427 -14.85 -4.05 19.03
CA ALA A 427 -15.37 -3.76 20.37
C ALA A 427 -14.33 -2.98 21.18
N TYR A 428 -14.78 -1.96 21.90
CA TYR A 428 -13.95 -1.01 22.64
C TYR A 428 -14.15 -1.16 24.14
N TYR A 429 -13.05 -1.01 24.88
CA TYR A 429 -12.99 -1.20 26.33
C TYR A 429 -12.05 -0.17 26.96
N ARG A 430 -12.30 0.17 28.24
CA ARG A 430 -11.42 0.98 29.10
C ARG A 430 -10.98 0.15 30.29
N ILE A 431 -9.68 0.06 30.54
CA ILE A 431 -9.11 -0.61 31.72
C ILE A 431 -9.35 0.23 32.97
#